data_AF-A0AAG5DR78-F1
#
_entry.id   AF-A0AAG5DR78-F1
#
_cell.length_a   1.000
_cell.length_b   1.000
_cell.length_c   1.000
_cell.angle_alpha   90.00
_cell.angle_beta   90.00
_cell.angle_gamma   90.00
#
_symmetry.space_group_name_H-M   'P 1'
#
loop_
_entity.id
_entity.type
_entity.pdbx_description
1 polymer ?
#
loop_
_entity_poly.entity_id
_entity_poly.type
_entity_poly.pdbx_seq_one_letter_code
_entity_poly.pdbx_strand_id
1 'polypeptide(L)'
;MKKALRKALLAEFGKKARPSDVHRQLATRRRAKNEKALDFVYSMQRIGKQIDLDEESICEYIIDGITEDETQRATLYEARTISALKEKIERRERAKEKDEVRKKSNASQGDDKKQSMGKQNSKVRCYNCGEIGHRSSVCTHKN
;
A
#
# COMPACT_ATOMS: atom_id res chain seq x y z
N MET A 1 29.21 39.91 3.62
CA MET A 1 28.94 40.06 5.07
C MET A 1 27.77 39.22 5.59
N LYS A 2 26.54 39.29 5.04
CA LYS A 2 25.37 38.58 5.59
C LYS A 2 25.51 37.03 5.73
N LYS A 3 26.19 36.35 4.80
CA LYS A 3 26.43 34.89 4.87
C LYS A 3 27.34 34.47 6.02
N ALA A 4 28.39 35.24 6.31
CA ALA A 4 29.35 34.93 7.37
C ALA A 4 28.71 35.06 8.76
N LEU A 5 27.95 36.13 8.98
CA LEU A 5 27.21 36.35 10.23
C LEU A 5 26.20 35.23 10.49
N ARG A 6 25.43 34.83 9.47
CA ARG A 6 24.47 33.72 9.59
C ARG A 6 25.14 32.40 9.96
N LYS A 7 26.29 32.09 9.34
CA LYS A 7 27.06 30.87 9.64
C LYS A 7 27.54 30.87 11.09
N ALA A 8 28.08 31.99 11.58
CA ALA A 8 28.53 32.14 12.96
C ALA A 8 27.38 31.96 13.97
N LEU A 9 26.21 32.59 13.72
CA LEU A 9 25.04 32.45 14.59
C LEU A 9 24.52 31.00 14.66
N LEU A 10 24.52 30.27 13.54
CA LEU A 10 24.13 28.86 13.52
C LEU A 10 25.15 27.95 14.22
N ALA A 11 26.44 28.27 14.15
CA ALA A 11 27.49 27.50 14.81
C ALA A 11 27.43 27.62 16.35
N GLU A 12 27.15 28.83 16.84
CA GLU A 12 27.05 29.13 18.27
C GLU A 12 25.69 28.74 18.86
N PHE A 13 24.59 29.16 18.21
CA PHE A 13 23.24 29.08 18.77
C PHE A 13 22.32 28.08 18.04
N GLY A 14 22.77 27.45 16.97
CA GLY A 14 21.98 26.45 16.27
C GLY A 14 21.69 25.25 17.17
N LYS A 15 20.45 24.74 17.16
CA LYS A 15 20.12 23.46 17.81
C LYS A 15 20.98 22.36 17.19
N LYS A 16 21.95 21.85 17.96
CA LYS A 16 22.79 20.73 17.56
C LYS A 16 22.09 19.43 17.95
N ALA A 17 21.58 18.70 16.97
CA ALA A 17 21.14 17.33 17.19
C ALA A 17 22.37 16.41 17.22
N ARG A 18 22.39 15.44 18.14
CA ARG A 18 23.43 14.41 18.13
C ARG A 18 23.15 13.46 16.96
N PRO A 19 24.11 13.22 16.04
CA PRO A 19 23.89 12.38 14.88
C PRO A 19 23.33 10.99 15.22
N SER A 20 23.85 10.35 16.27
CA SER A 20 23.38 9.04 16.74
C SER A 20 21.92 9.04 17.18
N ASP A 21 21.44 10.11 17.82
CA ASP A 21 20.04 10.25 18.22
C ASP A 21 19.13 10.45 16.99
N VAL A 22 19.62 11.13 15.95
CA VAL A 22 18.90 11.31 14.68
C VAL A 22 18.82 10.00 13.89
N HIS A 23 19.93 9.27 13.74
CA HIS A 23 19.93 7.94 13.13
C HIS A 23 19.00 6.98 13.88
N ARG A 24 19.01 6.99 15.21
CA ARG A 24 18.09 6.17 16.02
C ARG A 24 16.63 6.55 15.77
N GLN A 25 16.31 7.85 15.68
CA GLN A 25 14.96 8.30 15.36
C GLN A 25 14.52 7.88 13.96
N LEU A 26 15.39 7.99 12.95
CA LEU A 26 15.09 7.55 11.59
C LEU A 26 14.87 6.03 11.54
N ALA A 27 15.78 5.26 12.13
CA ALA A 27 15.72 3.80 12.12
C ALA A 27 14.49 3.21 12.84
N THR A 28 14.02 3.87 13.90
CA THR A 28 12.87 3.38 14.71
C THR A 28 11.52 3.90 14.23
N ARG A 29 11.50 4.93 13.38
CA ARG A 29 10.26 5.52 12.88
C ARG A 29 9.62 4.61 11.83
N ARG A 30 8.36 4.24 12.06
CA ARG A 30 7.52 3.44 11.15
C ARG A 30 6.26 4.21 10.77
N ARG A 31 5.79 4.09 9.53
CA ARG A 31 4.54 4.72 9.06
C ARG A 31 3.35 4.18 9.86
N ALA A 32 2.52 5.07 10.37
CA ALA A 32 1.29 4.65 11.06
C ALA A 32 0.19 4.24 10.07
N LYS A 33 -0.75 3.38 10.50
CA LYS A 33 -1.83 2.87 9.64
C LYS A 33 -2.70 3.98 9.01
N ASN A 34 -2.96 5.05 9.76
CA ASN A 34 -3.79 6.17 9.34
C ASN A 34 -2.97 7.38 8.85
N GLU A 35 -1.66 7.22 8.68
CA GLU A 35 -0.77 8.28 8.21
C GLU A 35 -0.66 8.23 6.69
N LYS A 36 -0.83 9.38 6.02
CA LYS A 36 -0.58 9.48 4.59
C LYS A 36 0.89 9.23 4.31
N ALA A 37 1.19 8.48 3.25
CA ALA A 37 2.55 8.09 2.93
C ALA A 37 3.48 9.30 2.71
N LEU A 38 2.98 10.39 2.12
CA LEU A 38 3.76 11.60 1.95
C LEU A 38 4.02 12.36 3.27
N ASP A 39 3.05 12.40 4.19
CA ASP A 39 3.23 13.02 5.51
C ASP A 39 4.32 12.30 6.30
N PHE A 40 4.39 10.98 6.16
CA PHE A 40 5.49 10.16 6.67
C PHE A 40 6.83 10.57 6.06
N VAL A 41 6.91 10.69 4.73
CA VAL A 41 8.13 11.14 4.02
C VAL A 41 8.60 12.50 4.54
N TYR A 42 7.71 13.48 4.64
CA TYR A 42 8.05 14.82 5.14
C TYR A 42 8.56 14.78 6.59
N SER A 43 7.97 13.91 7.43
CA SER A 43 8.43 13.70 8.80
C SER A 43 9.86 13.15 8.83
N MET A 44 10.17 12.17 7.99
CA MET A 44 11.52 11.59 7.87
C MET A 44 12.53 12.63 7.38
N GLN A 45 12.17 13.43 6.37
CA GLN A 45 13.01 14.55 5.89
C GLN A 45 13.30 15.56 7.01
N ARG A 46 12.30 15.88 7.83
CA ARG A 46 12.45 16.82 8.95
C ARG A 46 13.43 16.31 10.00
N ILE A 47 13.42 15.00 10.27
CA ILE A 47 14.37 14.36 11.19
C ILE A 47 15.77 14.36 10.57
N GLY A 48 15.91 13.91 9.32
CA GLY A 48 17.20 13.84 8.62
C GLY A 48 17.90 15.19 8.46
N LYS A 49 17.15 16.27 8.17
CA LYS A 49 17.69 17.64 8.04
C LYS A 49 18.32 18.22 9.32
N GLN A 50 18.21 17.54 10.46
CA GLN A 50 18.87 17.95 11.69
C GLN A 50 20.38 17.69 11.65
N ILE A 51 20.85 16.80 10.78
CA ILE A 51 22.26 16.50 10.51
C ILE A 51 22.56 16.59 9.01
N ASP A 52 23.83 16.56 8.65
CA ASP A 52 24.27 16.43 7.26
C ASP A 52 24.19 14.94 6.86
N LEU A 53 23.05 14.55 6.31
CA LEU A 53 22.78 13.19 5.83
C LEU A 53 22.43 13.27 4.35
N ASP A 54 23.01 12.37 3.55
CA ASP A 54 22.76 12.33 2.12
C ASP A 54 21.33 11.86 1.81
N GLU A 55 20.88 12.19 0.60
CA GLU A 55 19.51 11.95 0.17
C GLU A 55 19.20 10.45 0.01
N GLU A 56 20.19 9.64 -0.35
CA GLU A 56 20.06 8.19 -0.54
C GLU A 56 19.84 7.48 0.80
N SER A 57 20.63 7.84 1.82
CA SER A 57 20.43 7.39 3.20
C SER A 57 19.05 7.75 3.75
N ILE A 58 18.54 8.96 3.47
CA ILE A 58 17.17 9.34 3.86
C ILE A 58 16.13 8.48 3.15
N CYS A 59 16.34 8.18 1.86
CA CYS A 59 15.47 7.30 1.10
C CYS A 59 15.43 5.89 1.69
N GLU A 60 16.56 5.32 2.07
CA GLU A 60 16.65 4.00 2.71
C GLU A 60 15.81 3.94 3.99
N TYR A 61 15.98 4.90 4.90
CA TYR A 61 15.16 4.98 6.12
C TYR A 61 13.66 5.14 5.83
N ILE A 62 13.29 5.90 4.78
CA ILE A 62 11.89 6.05 4.39
C ILE A 62 11.31 4.71 3.92
N ILE A 63 12.07 3.96 3.11
CA ILE A 63 11.62 2.69 2.52
C ILE A 63 11.39 1.66 3.63
N ASP A 64 12.37 1.50 4.52
CA ASP A 64 12.28 0.62 5.69
C ASP A 64 11.14 1.01 6.64
N GLY A 65 10.86 2.31 6.69
CA GLY A 65 9.77 2.88 7.47
C GLY A 65 8.37 2.64 6.89
N ILE A 66 8.25 2.38 5.58
CA ILE A 66 6.98 2.26 4.84
C ILE A 66 6.51 0.81 4.72
N THR A 67 7.43 -0.15 4.54
CA THR A 67 7.07 -1.52 4.19
C THR A 67 8.10 -2.53 4.68
N GLU A 68 7.59 -3.66 5.19
CA GLU A 68 8.40 -4.86 5.50
C GLU A 68 8.38 -5.86 4.33
N ASP A 69 7.46 -5.70 3.37
CA ASP A 69 7.36 -6.54 2.18
C ASP A 69 8.55 -6.34 1.23
N GLU A 70 9.26 -7.44 0.91
CA GLU A 70 10.49 -7.41 0.11
C GLU A 70 10.25 -6.97 -1.34
N THR A 71 9.12 -7.35 -1.94
CA THR A 71 8.81 -7.02 -3.34
C THR A 71 8.52 -5.53 -3.50
N GLN A 72 7.77 -4.97 -2.56
CA GLN A 72 7.50 -3.54 -2.48
C GLN A 72 8.79 -2.77 -2.21
N ARG A 73 9.62 -3.27 -1.30
CA ARG A 73 10.92 -2.70 -0.94
C ARG A 73 11.86 -2.64 -2.14
N ALA A 74 12.01 -3.72 -2.90
CA ALA A 74 12.84 -3.76 -4.11
C ALA A 74 12.41 -2.70 -5.14
N THR A 75 11.11 -2.53 -5.35
CA THR A 75 10.57 -1.52 -6.28
C THR A 75 10.89 -0.08 -5.84
N LEU A 76 10.89 0.17 -4.53
CA LEU A 76 11.15 1.51 -3.98
C LEU A 76 12.65 1.86 -3.98
N TYR A 77 13.56 0.90 -3.76
CA TYR A 77 15.01 1.13 -3.73
C TYR A 77 15.60 1.63 -5.05
N GLU A 78 14.91 1.42 -6.18
CA GLU A 78 15.30 2.04 -7.44
C GLU A 78 15.30 3.59 -7.40
N ALA A 79 14.57 4.20 -6.45
CA ALA A 79 14.57 5.65 -6.28
C ALA A 79 15.74 6.12 -5.40
N ARG A 80 16.69 6.81 -6.01
CA ARG A 80 17.86 7.42 -5.33
C ARG A 80 17.66 8.87 -4.89
N THR A 81 16.50 9.46 -5.18
CA THR A 81 16.15 10.82 -4.77
C THR A 81 14.79 10.82 -4.09
N ILE A 82 14.59 11.78 -3.18
CA ILE A 82 13.32 11.91 -2.47
C ILE A 82 12.20 12.27 -3.44
N SER A 83 12.49 13.01 -4.50
CA SER A 83 11.52 13.32 -5.56
C SER A 83 11.02 12.04 -6.24
N ALA A 84 11.94 11.20 -6.72
CA ALA A 84 11.59 9.93 -7.36
C ALA A 84 10.87 8.98 -6.39
N LEU A 85 11.26 8.98 -5.11
CA LEU A 85 10.63 8.15 -4.09
C LEU A 85 9.19 8.59 -3.82
N LYS A 86 8.92 9.90 -3.74
CA LYS A 86 7.56 10.45 -3.59
C LYS A 86 6.65 10.03 -4.73
N GLU A 87 7.11 10.15 -5.98
CA GLU A 87 6.33 9.74 -7.16
C GLU A 87 5.96 8.26 -7.12
N LYS A 88 6.92 7.39 -6.78
CA LYS A 88 6.67 5.94 -6.64
C LYS A 88 5.66 5.64 -5.54
N ILE A 89 5.77 6.30 -4.39
CA ILE A 89 4.85 6.17 -3.26
C ILE A 89 3.43 6.60 -3.65
N GLU A 90 3.27 7.76 -4.30
CA GLU A 90 1.96 8.26 -4.74
C GLU A 90 1.31 7.34 -5.75
N ARG A 91 2.07 6.86 -6.75
CA ARG A 91 1.58 5.93 -7.75
C ARG A 91 1.02 4.66 -7.10
N ARG A 92 1.66 4.18 -6.03
CA ARG A 92 1.22 3.02 -5.27
C ARG A 92 -0.07 3.28 -4.50
N GLU A 93 -0.17 4.39 -3.78
CA GLU A 93 -1.39 4.71 -3.02
C GLU A 93 -2.59 4.87 -3.96
N ARG A 94 -2.41 5.52 -5.13
CA ARG A 94 -3.44 5.61 -6.18
C ARG A 94 -3.86 4.24 -6.72
N ALA A 95 -2.92 3.30 -6.88
CA ALA A 95 -3.25 1.94 -7.33
C ALA A 95 -4.07 1.19 -6.27
N LYS A 96 -3.69 1.30 -4.99
CA LYS A 96 -4.43 0.72 -3.86
C LYS A 96 -5.85 1.27 -3.77
N GLU A 97 -6.03 2.59 -3.88
CA GLU A 97 -7.34 3.22 -3.89
C GLU A 97 -8.23 2.70 -5.02
N LYS A 98 -7.70 2.56 -6.24
CA LYS A 98 -8.42 2.01 -7.38
C LYS A 98 -8.85 0.56 -7.16
N ASP A 99 -7.99 -0.27 -6.58
CA ASP A 99 -8.29 -1.66 -6.29
C ASP A 99 -9.36 -1.81 -5.20
N GLU A 100 -9.32 -0.97 -4.17
CA GLU A 100 -10.34 -0.97 -3.10
C GLU A 100 -11.71 -0.50 -3.62
N VAL A 101 -11.74 0.48 -4.54
CA VAL A 101 -12.98 0.88 -5.23
C VAL A 101 -13.53 -0.27 -6.07
N ARG A 102 -12.68 -0.97 -6.83
CA ARG A 102 -13.07 -2.14 -7.66
C ARG A 102 -13.60 -3.30 -6.82
N LYS A 103 -13.00 -3.58 -5.66
CA LYS A 103 -13.48 -4.62 -4.74
C LYS A 103 -14.85 -4.26 -4.16
N LYS A 104 -15.06 -3.01 -3.75
CA LYS A 104 -16.36 -2.54 -3.24
C LYS A 104 -17.46 -2.65 -4.31
N SER A 105 -17.18 -2.29 -5.56
CA SER A 105 -18.16 -2.41 -6.65
C SER A 105 -18.52 -3.86 -6.99
N ASN A 106 -17.55 -4.79 -6.89
CA ASN A 106 -17.81 -6.22 -7.14
C ASN A 106 -18.51 -6.91 -5.95
N ALA A 107 -18.27 -6.46 -4.72
CA ALA A 107 -18.95 -7.00 -3.53
C ALA A 107 -20.44 -6.65 -3.52
N SER A 108 -20.83 -5.46 -4.03
CA SER A 108 -22.24 -5.05 -4.14
C SER A 108 -23.03 -5.72 -5.28
N GLN A 109 -22.38 -6.54 -6.13
CA GLN A 109 -23.06 -7.39 -7.13
C GLN A 109 -23.21 -8.85 -6.68
N GLY A 110 -22.77 -9.19 -5.47
CA GLY A 110 -22.76 -10.57 -4.95
C GLY A 110 -24.00 -11.00 -4.15
N ASP A 111 -24.90 -10.09 -3.77
CA ASP A 111 -25.97 -10.39 -2.80
C ASP A 111 -27.40 -10.43 -3.38
N ASP A 112 -27.55 -10.39 -4.71
CA ASP A 112 -28.87 -10.44 -5.39
C ASP A 112 -29.13 -11.76 -6.13
N LYS A 113 -28.60 -12.88 -5.60
CA LYS A 113 -28.95 -14.21 -6.13
C LYS A 113 -29.20 -15.25 -5.05
N LYS A 114 -30.01 -14.89 -4.08
CA LYS A 114 -30.63 -15.86 -3.17
C LYS A 114 -32.14 -15.68 -3.07
N GLN A 115 -32.82 -15.41 -4.18
CA GLN A 115 -34.27 -15.60 -4.32
C GLN A 115 -34.66 -15.72 -5.81
N SER A 116 -34.72 -16.94 -6.32
CA SER A 116 -35.79 -17.36 -7.21
C SER A 116 -35.74 -18.88 -7.40
N MET A 117 -36.78 -19.53 -6.88
CA MET A 117 -37.20 -20.84 -7.34
C MET A 117 -37.27 -20.87 -8.87
N GLY A 118 -36.82 -21.98 -9.43
CA GLY A 118 -37.39 -22.55 -10.64
C GLY A 118 -37.29 -21.73 -11.92
N LYS A 119 -36.16 -21.84 -12.63
CA LYS A 119 -36.23 -21.83 -14.09
C LYS A 119 -35.30 -22.87 -14.66
N GLN A 120 -35.92 -23.92 -15.17
CA GLN A 120 -35.31 -25.12 -15.71
C GLN A 120 -34.29 -24.75 -16.79
N ASN A 121 -33.04 -25.15 -16.56
CA ASN A 121 -32.03 -25.16 -17.60
C ASN A 121 -32.32 -26.40 -18.46
N SER A 122 -32.97 -26.20 -19.60
CA SER A 122 -33.47 -27.19 -20.56
C SER A 122 -32.39 -28.01 -21.29
N LYS A 123 -31.20 -28.15 -20.68
CA LYS A 123 -30.07 -28.91 -21.24
C LYS A 123 -29.47 -29.92 -20.27
N VAL A 124 -30.06 -30.12 -19.08
CA VAL A 124 -29.59 -31.16 -18.17
C VAL A 124 -30.23 -32.50 -18.57
N ARG A 125 -29.38 -33.48 -18.90
CA ARG A 125 -29.78 -34.86 -19.20
C ARG A 125 -29.72 -35.67 -17.91
N CYS A 126 -30.78 -36.41 -17.62
CA CYS A 126 -30.85 -37.32 -16.48
C CYS A 126 -29.92 -38.51 -16.72
N TYR A 127 -29.04 -38.81 -15.75
CA TYR A 127 -28.14 -39.97 -15.84
C TYR A 127 -28.84 -41.30 -15.49
N ASN A 128 -30.07 -41.25 -14.98
CA ASN A 128 -30.83 -42.44 -14.61
C ASN A 128 -31.71 -42.96 -15.77
N CYS A 129 -32.43 -42.07 -16.48
CA CYS A 129 -33.31 -42.44 -17.59
C CYS A 129 -32.90 -41.87 -18.96
N GLY A 130 -31.90 -40.99 -19.03
CA GLY A 130 -31.44 -40.39 -20.28
C GLY A 130 -32.30 -39.23 -20.81
N GLU A 131 -33.43 -38.91 -20.18
CA GLU A 131 -34.30 -37.80 -20.61
C GLU A 131 -33.75 -36.42 -20.23
N ILE A 132 -34.13 -35.40 -21.01
CA ILE A 132 -33.68 -34.02 -20.83
C ILE A 132 -34.76 -33.24 -20.07
N GLY A 133 -34.35 -32.42 -19.10
CA GLY A 133 -35.26 -31.53 -18.36
C GLY A 133 -35.33 -31.80 -16.86
N HIS A 134 -34.71 -32.87 -16.37
CA HIS A 134 -34.56 -33.16 -14.95
C HIS A 134 -33.20 -33.79 -14.61
N ARG A 135 -32.77 -33.67 -13.35
CA ARG A 135 -31.56 -34.34 -12.83
C ARG A 135 -31.93 -35.68 -12.21
N SER A 136 -30.97 -36.60 -12.15
CA SER A 136 -31.16 -37.95 -11.58
C SER A 136 -31.74 -37.96 -10.16
N SER A 137 -31.50 -36.90 -9.38
CA SER A 137 -32.04 -36.74 -8.02
C SER A 137 -33.57 -36.61 -7.97
N VAL A 138 -34.21 -36.19 -9.06
CA VAL A 138 -35.66 -35.92 -9.15
C VAL A 138 -36.33 -36.87 -10.16
N CYS A 139 -35.65 -37.94 -10.55
CA CYS A 139 -36.15 -38.91 -11.53
C CYS A 139 -37.18 -39.84 -10.88
N THR A 140 -38.34 -39.97 -11.53
CA THR A 140 -39.43 -40.87 -11.10
C THR A 140 -39.21 -42.32 -11.53
N HIS A 141 -38.31 -42.58 -12.48
CA HIS A 141 -37.90 -43.92 -12.93
C HIS A 141 -36.77 -44.51 -12.08
N LYS A 142 -36.83 -44.32 -10.77
CA LYS A 142 -35.85 -44.86 -9.83
C LYS A 142 -36.03 -46.39 -9.74
N ASN A 143 -35.12 -47.15 -10.35
CA ASN A 143 -34.82 -48.52 -9.97
C ASN A 143 -33.49 -48.52 -9.24
#